data_AF-A0A8S3VRA3-F1
#
_entry.id   AF-A0A8S3VRA3-F1
#
_cell.length_a   1.000
_cell.length_b   1.000
_cell.length_c   1.000
_cell.angle_alpha   90.00
_cell.angle_beta   90.00
_cell.angle_gamma   90.00
#
_symmetry.space_group_name_H-M   'P 1'
#
loop_
_entity.id
_entity.type
_entity.pdbx_description
1 polymer ?
#
loop_
_entity_poly.entity_id
_entity_poly.type
_entity_poly.pdbx_seq_one_letter_code
_entity_poly.pdbx_strand_id
1 'polypeptide(L)'
;MTTKEAEMDHLVCFLPGTLALGYINGMPEEHMDLAKEMMRTCYEMYNKMPTKLSPEIVFFNQAKKSKDDLFVKPADSHNLLRPETVESLFYLLRITGDKIYQDWGWQIFQAFMKYTKVEGAGFSSINNVRSIGNPGFRDKLESFFLAETLKYFYLLFEDSIDYLSLDKYVFNTEGHALPIYSQ
;
A
#
# COMPACT_ATOMS: atom_id res chain seq x y z
N MET A 1 7.15 23.96 -21.70
CA MET A 1 7.74 22.60 -21.73
C MET A 1 7.53 22.03 -20.35
N THR A 2 6.51 21.20 -20.14
CA THR A 2 6.28 20.52 -18.86
C THR A 2 7.39 19.48 -18.71
N THR A 3 8.36 19.75 -17.85
CA THR A 3 9.28 18.73 -17.35
C THR A 3 8.45 17.67 -16.66
N LYS A 4 8.43 16.44 -17.20
CA LYS A 4 7.89 15.28 -16.47
C LYS A 4 8.77 15.10 -15.23
N GLU A 5 8.23 15.37 -14.04
CA GLU A 5 8.87 14.97 -12.79
C GLU A 5 8.67 13.46 -12.63
N ALA A 6 9.71 12.76 -12.16
CA ALA A 6 9.65 11.34 -11.86
C ALA A 6 8.99 11.12 -10.49
N GLU A 7 7.75 11.58 -10.39
CA GLU A 7 6.94 11.66 -9.18
C GLU A 7 5.94 10.50 -9.14
N MET A 8 5.70 9.96 -7.95
CA MET A 8 4.67 8.95 -7.72
C MET A 8 4.06 9.15 -6.34
N ASP A 9 2.78 9.47 -6.34
CA ASP A 9 1.96 9.46 -5.14
C ASP A 9 1.85 8.02 -4.61
N HIS A 10 1.77 7.88 -3.29
CA HIS A 10 1.43 6.62 -2.64
C HIS A 10 0.10 6.06 -3.15
N LEU A 11 -0.82 6.95 -3.54
CA LEU A 11 -2.08 6.59 -4.19
C LEU A 11 -1.88 5.62 -5.36
N VAL A 12 -0.85 5.81 -6.21
CA VAL A 12 -0.60 4.95 -7.39
C VAL A 12 -0.37 3.48 -7.01
N CYS A 13 -0.06 3.18 -5.74
CA CYS A 13 0.06 1.83 -5.24
C CYS A 13 -1.25 1.02 -5.21
N PHE A 14 -2.38 1.57 -5.65
CA PHE A 14 -3.61 0.79 -5.93
C PHE A 14 -3.48 -0.04 -7.22
N LEU A 15 -2.63 0.42 -8.15
CA LEU A 15 -2.53 -0.12 -9.49
C LEU A 15 -2.03 -1.58 -9.57
N PRO A 16 -1.04 -2.04 -8.78
CA PRO A 16 -0.62 -3.44 -8.78
C PRO A 16 -1.78 -4.41 -8.52
N GLY A 17 -2.61 -4.13 -7.50
CA GLY A 17 -3.78 -4.94 -7.18
C GLY A 17 -4.82 -4.91 -8.28
N THR A 18 -5.06 -3.74 -8.87
CA THR A 18 -5.99 -3.58 -10.00
C THR A 18 -5.52 -4.34 -11.25
N LEU A 19 -4.22 -4.29 -11.58
CA LEU A 19 -3.66 -5.02 -12.71
C LEU A 19 -3.78 -6.54 -12.51
N ALA A 20 -3.46 -7.03 -11.32
CA ALA A 20 -3.60 -8.44 -10.97
C ALA A 20 -5.06 -8.91 -11.01
N LEU A 21 -6.00 -8.09 -10.49
CA LEU A 21 -7.43 -8.36 -10.57
C LEU A 21 -7.90 -8.40 -12.03
N GLY A 22 -7.43 -7.47 -12.87
CA GLY A 22 -7.72 -7.48 -14.30
C GLY A 22 -7.22 -8.75 -15.00
N TYR A 23 -6.01 -9.21 -14.67
CA TYR A 23 -5.41 -10.43 -15.25
C TYR A 23 -6.29 -11.67 -15.01
N ILE A 24 -6.76 -11.90 -13.78
CA ILE A 24 -7.64 -13.06 -13.50
C ILE A 24 -9.03 -12.93 -14.16
N ASN A 25 -9.38 -11.73 -14.63
CA ASN A 25 -10.61 -11.42 -15.37
C ASN A 25 -10.39 -11.26 -16.88
N GLY A 26 -9.29 -11.81 -17.42
CA GLY A 26 -9.06 -11.92 -18.87
C GLY A 26 -8.20 -10.82 -19.50
N MET A 27 -7.54 -9.98 -18.71
CA MET A 27 -6.51 -9.06 -19.23
C MET A 27 -5.20 -9.80 -19.58
N PRO A 28 -4.32 -9.21 -20.42
CA PRO A 28 -3.08 -9.84 -20.86
C PRO A 28 -2.12 -10.22 -19.71
N GLU A 29 -1.28 -11.23 -19.94
CA GLU A 29 -0.26 -11.69 -18.97
C GLU A 29 0.71 -10.58 -18.54
N GLU A 30 1.03 -9.65 -19.45
CA GLU A 30 1.86 -8.47 -19.17
C GLU A 30 1.34 -7.62 -17.99
N HIS A 31 0.03 -7.65 -17.71
CA HIS A 31 -0.52 -6.96 -16.53
C HIS A 31 -0.06 -7.61 -15.23
N MET A 32 0.05 -8.93 -15.17
CA MET A 32 0.52 -9.64 -13.97
C MET A 32 2.02 -9.40 -13.75
N ASP A 33 2.81 -9.35 -14.82
CA ASP A 33 4.24 -9.00 -14.72
C ASP A 33 4.43 -7.58 -14.19
N LEU A 34 3.72 -6.61 -14.78
CA LEU A 34 3.73 -5.23 -14.32
C LEU A 34 3.20 -5.11 -12.87
N ALA A 35 2.17 -5.86 -12.50
CA ALA A 35 1.65 -5.88 -11.13
C ALA A 35 2.73 -6.29 -10.12
N LYS A 36 3.50 -7.35 -10.40
CA LYS A 36 4.57 -7.80 -9.51
C LYS A 36 5.70 -6.77 -9.39
N GLU A 37 6.12 -6.17 -10.50
CA GLU A 37 7.16 -5.13 -10.51
C GLU A 37 6.73 -3.86 -9.76
N MET A 38 5.50 -3.40 -10.00
CA MET A 38 4.95 -2.25 -9.30
C MET A 38 4.72 -2.54 -7.81
N MET A 39 4.27 -3.74 -7.45
CA MET A 39 4.11 -4.13 -6.04
C MET A 39 5.45 -4.11 -5.31
N ARG A 40 6.51 -4.64 -5.94
CA ARG A 40 7.87 -4.57 -5.40
C ARG A 40 8.30 -3.12 -5.16
N THR A 41 8.00 -2.23 -6.10
CA THR A 41 8.29 -0.79 -6.00
C THR A 41 7.53 -0.15 -4.83
N CYS A 42 6.23 -0.40 -4.73
CA CYS A 42 5.40 0.08 -3.63
C CYS A 42 5.87 -0.43 -2.26
N TYR A 43 6.27 -1.70 -2.14
CA TYR A 43 6.90 -2.17 -0.92
C TYR A 43 8.24 -1.46 -0.63
N GLU A 44 9.06 -1.17 -1.63
CA GLU A 44 10.31 -0.42 -1.43
C GLU A 44 10.08 1.03 -0.99
N MET A 45 8.96 1.65 -1.36
CA MET A 45 8.55 2.96 -0.81
C MET A 45 8.39 2.91 0.71
N TYR A 46 7.99 1.77 1.28
CA TYR A 46 7.97 1.53 2.72
C TYR A 46 9.35 1.11 3.23
N ASN A 47 9.95 0.08 2.63
CA ASN A 47 11.16 -0.55 3.13
C ASN A 47 12.36 0.39 3.21
N LYS A 48 12.48 1.34 2.28
CA LYS A 48 13.57 2.33 2.29
C LYS A 48 13.39 3.41 3.35
N MET A 49 12.19 3.57 3.92
CA MET A 49 11.95 4.59 4.95
C MET A 49 12.41 4.11 6.32
N PRO A 50 13.02 5.00 7.14
CA PRO A 50 13.43 4.69 8.51
C PRO A 50 12.32 4.09 9.39
N THR A 51 11.08 4.61 9.29
CA THR A 51 9.93 4.07 10.04
C THR A 51 9.32 2.83 9.40
N LYS A 52 9.74 2.42 8.20
CA LYS A 52 9.09 1.39 7.39
C LYS A 52 7.63 1.74 7.01
N LEU A 53 7.31 3.02 6.91
CA LEU A 53 6.05 3.56 6.39
C LEU A 53 6.35 4.44 5.17
N SER A 54 5.60 4.28 4.07
CA SER A 54 5.75 5.14 2.89
C SER A 54 5.37 6.59 3.19
N PRO A 55 6.06 7.58 2.61
CA PRO A 55 5.56 8.95 2.54
C PRO A 55 4.35 9.06 1.61
N GLU A 56 3.78 10.26 1.53
CA GLU A 56 2.68 10.59 0.64
C GLU A 56 3.12 10.61 -0.82
N ILE A 57 4.31 11.14 -1.10
CA ILE A 57 4.89 11.25 -2.45
C ILE A 57 6.35 10.84 -2.42
N VAL A 58 6.77 10.04 -3.41
CA VAL A 58 8.16 9.72 -3.69
C VAL A 58 8.59 10.28 -5.03
N PHE A 59 9.88 10.55 -5.17
CA PHE A 59 10.50 10.93 -6.42
C PHE A 59 11.61 9.94 -6.76
N PHE A 60 11.64 9.48 -8.01
CA PHE A 60 12.63 8.52 -8.49
C PHE A 60 13.89 9.23 -9.00
N ASN A 61 15.04 8.74 -8.56
CA ASN A 61 16.32 9.23 -9.05
C ASN A 61 16.63 8.64 -10.43
N GLN A 62 16.48 9.43 -11.48
CA GLN A 62 16.77 9.01 -12.86
C GLN A 62 18.27 9.11 -13.22
N ALA A 63 19.09 9.71 -12.36
CA ALA A 63 20.52 9.85 -12.60
C ALA A 63 21.24 8.49 -12.45
N LYS A 64 21.94 8.04 -13.50
CA LYS A 64 22.66 6.74 -13.55
C LYS A 64 23.66 6.47 -12.41
N LYS A 65 24.03 7.49 -11.62
CA LYS A 65 25.00 7.39 -10.51
C LYS A 65 24.36 7.58 -9.13
N SER A 66 23.03 7.74 -9.05
CA SER A 66 22.37 7.79 -7.75
C SER A 66 22.54 6.45 -7.04
N LYS A 67 22.88 6.49 -5.76
CA LYS A 67 22.95 5.29 -4.91
C LYS A 67 21.58 4.87 -4.38
N ASP A 68 20.65 5.82 -4.32
CA ASP A 68 19.30 5.63 -3.82
C ASP A 68 18.31 5.68 -4.99
N ASP A 69 17.37 4.73 -5.01
CA ASP A 69 16.34 4.62 -6.04
C ASP A 69 15.32 5.78 -5.95
N LEU A 70 15.06 6.23 -4.72
CA LEU A 70 13.98 7.15 -4.38
C LEU A 70 14.40 8.18 -3.34
N PHE A 71 13.80 9.37 -3.43
CA PHE A 71 13.93 10.45 -2.45
C PHE A 71 12.57 11.05 -2.11
N VAL A 72 12.51 11.76 -0.99
CA VAL A 72 11.27 12.33 -0.44
C VAL A 72 11.53 13.80 -0.13
N LYS A 73 10.75 14.70 -0.73
CA LYS A 73 10.81 16.14 -0.40
C LYS A 73 10.25 16.32 1.03
N PRO A 74 10.76 17.28 1.83
CA PRO A 74 10.30 17.45 3.21
C PRO A 74 8.81 17.69 3.40
N ALA A 75 8.14 18.32 2.43
CA ALA A 75 6.68 18.55 2.49
C ALA A 75 5.86 17.26 2.36
N ASP A 76 6.43 16.25 1.71
CA ASP A 76 5.72 15.03 1.32
C ASP A 76 6.00 13.85 2.28
N SER A 77 6.80 14.07 3.32
CA SER A 77 7.26 13.01 4.23
C SER A 77 6.18 12.47 5.18
N HIS A 78 4.95 12.94 5.08
CA HIS A 78 3.87 12.53 5.95
C HIS A 78 3.29 11.18 5.53
N ASN A 79 2.69 10.45 6.47
CA ASN A 79 1.93 9.24 6.20
C ASN A 79 0.55 9.39 6.84
N LEU A 80 -0.49 9.20 6.03
CA LEU A 80 -1.88 9.40 6.44
C LEU A 80 -2.59 8.08 6.78
N LEU A 81 -1.84 7.01 7.00
CA LEU A 81 -2.36 5.67 7.26
C LEU A 81 -3.07 5.00 6.07
N ARG A 82 -2.69 5.39 4.86
CA ARG A 82 -3.37 5.01 3.62
C ARG A 82 -3.24 3.51 3.26
N PRO A 83 -4.22 2.93 2.52
CA PRO A 83 -4.34 1.49 2.35
C PRO A 83 -3.68 0.90 1.10
N GLU A 84 -3.34 1.70 0.10
CA GLU A 84 -3.20 1.26 -1.30
C GLU A 84 -2.14 0.16 -1.48
N THR A 85 -1.06 0.21 -0.69
CA THR A 85 -0.05 -0.87 -0.69
C THR A 85 -0.58 -2.16 -0.09
N VAL A 86 -1.27 -2.13 1.06
CA VAL A 86 -1.82 -3.35 1.67
C VAL A 86 -3.00 -3.90 0.88
N GLU A 87 -3.79 -3.04 0.22
CA GLU A 87 -4.78 -3.42 -0.77
C GLU A 87 -4.16 -4.25 -1.90
N SER A 88 -3.09 -3.74 -2.52
CA SER A 88 -2.40 -4.44 -3.61
C SER A 88 -1.74 -5.75 -3.15
N LEU A 89 -1.17 -5.78 -1.94
CA LEU A 89 -0.63 -7.00 -1.33
C LEU A 89 -1.72 -8.06 -1.18
N PHE A 90 -2.93 -7.66 -0.76
CA PHE A 90 -4.07 -8.57 -0.61
C PHE A 90 -4.44 -9.23 -1.96
N TYR A 91 -4.59 -8.43 -3.02
CA TYR A 91 -4.92 -8.98 -4.34
C TYR A 91 -3.83 -9.93 -4.85
N LEU A 92 -2.56 -9.53 -4.77
CA LEU A 92 -1.46 -10.38 -5.24
C LEU A 92 -1.30 -11.65 -4.42
N LEU A 93 -1.51 -11.62 -3.10
CA LEU A 93 -1.54 -12.83 -2.28
C LEU A 93 -2.67 -13.77 -2.75
N ARG A 94 -3.90 -13.26 -2.88
CA ARG A 94 -5.07 -14.07 -3.25
C ARG A 94 -4.90 -14.74 -4.62
N ILE A 95 -4.27 -14.03 -5.55
CA ILE A 95 -4.14 -14.49 -6.95
C ILE A 95 -2.94 -15.41 -7.14
N THR A 96 -1.82 -15.13 -6.49
CA THR A 96 -0.56 -15.88 -6.71
C THR A 96 -0.30 -16.95 -5.65
N GLY A 97 -0.87 -16.80 -4.46
CA GLY A 97 -0.55 -17.62 -3.29
C GLY A 97 0.83 -17.36 -2.68
N ASP A 98 1.61 -16.42 -3.20
CA ASP A 98 2.97 -16.16 -2.73
C ASP A 98 2.96 -15.49 -1.35
N LYS A 99 3.59 -16.17 -0.39
CA LYS A 99 3.64 -15.77 1.01
C LYS A 99 4.51 -14.55 1.27
N ILE A 100 5.35 -14.15 0.32
CA ILE A 100 6.13 -12.91 0.45
C ILE A 100 5.25 -11.67 0.68
N TYR A 101 4.03 -11.65 0.11
CA TYR A 101 3.11 -10.53 0.28
C TYR A 101 2.56 -10.43 1.71
N GLN A 102 2.41 -11.58 2.40
CA GLN A 102 2.08 -11.60 3.83
C GLN A 102 3.25 -11.06 4.66
N ASP A 103 4.48 -11.48 4.35
CA ASP A 103 5.68 -11.01 5.06
C ASP A 103 5.86 -9.49 4.92
N TRP A 104 5.68 -8.96 3.71
CA TRP A 104 5.72 -7.53 3.43
C TRP A 104 4.61 -6.79 4.17
N GLY A 105 3.38 -7.30 4.15
CA GLY A 105 2.27 -6.74 4.91
C GLY A 105 2.54 -6.74 6.40
N TRP A 106 3.16 -7.79 6.94
CA TRP A 106 3.43 -7.91 8.37
C TRP A 106 4.46 -6.87 8.83
N GLN A 107 5.51 -6.64 8.03
CA GLN A 107 6.47 -5.57 8.28
C GLN A 107 5.77 -4.19 8.36
N ILE A 108 4.86 -3.91 7.42
CA ILE A 108 4.12 -2.64 7.37
C ILE A 108 3.17 -2.53 8.57
N PHE A 109 2.45 -3.59 8.91
CA PHE A 109 1.57 -3.62 10.08
C PHE A 109 2.35 -3.32 11.37
N GLN A 110 3.49 -3.97 11.57
CA GLN A 110 4.37 -3.71 12.72
C GLN A 110 4.83 -2.24 12.76
N ALA A 111 5.10 -1.64 11.61
CA ALA A 111 5.46 -0.23 11.51
C ALA A 111 4.31 0.70 11.93
N PHE A 112 3.08 0.42 11.50
CA PHE A 112 1.90 1.15 11.98
C PHE A 112 1.75 1.04 13.49
N MET A 113 1.82 -0.18 14.03
CA MET A 113 1.72 -0.42 15.48
C MET A 113 2.78 0.33 16.28
N LYS A 114 4.01 0.45 15.74
CA LYS A 114 5.12 1.10 16.41
C LYS A 114 5.08 2.63 16.34
N TYR A 115 4.75 3.20 15.19
CA TYR A 115 4.97 4.62 14.93
C TYR A 115 3.71 5.47 14.88
N THR A 116 2.53 4.84 14.81
CA THR A 116 1.25 5.56 14.61
C THR A 116 0.25 5.36 15.73
N LYS A 117 0.48 4.38 16.62
CA LYS A 117 -0.37 4.10 17.78
C LYS A 117 -0.25 5.22 18.83
N VAL A 118 -1.40 5.67 19.33
CA VAL A 118 -1.53 6.61 20.44
C VAL A 118 -2.06 5.86 21.65
N GLU A 119 -1.25 5.79 22.72
CA GLU A 119 -1.62 5.04 23.92
C GLU A 119 -2.92 5.57 24.55
N GLY A 120 -3.85 4.65 24.86
CA GLY A 120 -5.15 4.98 25.43
C GLY A 120 -6.17 5.59 24.45
N ALA A 121 -5.84 5.75 23.18
CA ALA A 121 -6.74 6.29 22.16
C ALA A 121 -6.87 5.35 20.96
N GLY A 122 -6.06 5.54 19.92
CA GLY A 122 -6.16 4.80 18.67
C GLY A 122 -4.90 4.95 17.84
N PHE A 123 -5.04 5.42 16.61
CA PHE A 123 -3.93 5.69 15.71
C PHE A 123 -3.99 7.13 15.21
N SER A 124 -2.86 7.64 14.73
CA SER A 124 -2.78 8.98 14.15
C SER A 124 -1.86 9.01 12.95
N SER A 125 -2.24 9.78 11.94
CA SER A 125 -1.34 10.16 10.85
C SER A 125 -0.07 10.80 11.42
N ILE A 126 1.06 10.64 10.73
CA ILE A 126 2.37 11.18 11.15
C ILE A 126 2.93 12.17 10.13
N ASN A 127 3.72 13.13 10.61
CA ASN A 127 4.30 14.18 9.78
C ASN A 127 5.56 13.75 9.02
N ASN A 128 6.34 12.81 9.58
CA ASN A 128 7.64 12.48 9.04
C ASN A 128 8.03 11.01 9.21
N VAL A 129 7.89 10.23 8.14
CA VAL A 129 8.32 8.82 8.06
C VAL A 129 9.84 8.62 8.13
N ARG A 130 10.63 9.70 8.09
CA ARG A 130 12.08 9.66 8.22
C ARG A 130 12.56 9.83 9.66
N SER A 131 11.66 10.22 10.58
CA SER A 131 12.01 10.50 11.98
C SER A 131 11.58 9.36 12.90
N ILE A 132 12.49 8.43 13.19
CA ILE A 132 12.21 7.27 14.07
C ILE A 132 11.92 7.71 15.52
N GLY A 133 12.63 8.71 16.03
CA GLY A 133 12.51 9.14 17.44
C GLY A 133 11.27 9.97 17.74
N ASN A 134 10.78 10.73 16.74
CA ASN A 134 9.57 11.51 16.85
C ASN A 134 8.97 11.75 15.45
N PRO A 135 8.11 10.84 14.95
CA PRO A 135 7.45 11.00 13.65
C PRO A 135 6.46 12.19 13.62
N GLY A 136 6.05 12.68 14.80
CA GLY A 136 5.12 13.79 15.00
C GLY A 136 3.70 13.45 14.59
N PHE A 137 2.80 13.24 15.55
CA PHE A 137 1.39 13.01 15.26
C PHE A 137 0.70 14.24 14.68
N ARG A 138 -0.25 14.00 13.78
CA ARG A 138 -1.11 15.03 13.16
C ARG A 138 -2.47 15.16 13.84
N ASP A 139 -2.71 14.38 14.88
CA ASP A 139 -3.97 14.33 15.62
C ASP A 139 -5.18 14.03 14.72
N LYS A 140 -5.00 13.14 13.75
CA LYS A 140 -6.04 12.74 12.81
C LYS A 140 -6.01 11.25 12.48
N LEU A 141 -7.15 10.60 12.67
CA LEU A 141 -7.43 9.25 12.23
C LEU A 141 -8.43 9.32 11.08
N GLU A 142 -7.97 9.08 9.87
CA GLU A 142 -8.84 9.06 8.69
C GLU A 142 -9.71 7.80 8.70
N SER A 143 -10.95 7.91 8.19
CA SER A 143 -11.91 6.80 8.19
C SER A 143 -11.39 5.56 7.46
N PHE A 144 -10.65 5.77 6.37
CA PHE A 144 -10.08 4.69 5.56
C PHE A 144 -9.06 3.83 6.32
N PHE A 145 -8.47 4.30 7.42
CA PHE A 145 -7.61 3.42 8.21
C PHE A 145 -8.38 2.21 8.73
N LEU A 146 -9.62 2.43 9.18
CA LEU A 146 -10.50 1.38 9.67
C LEU A 146 -11.23 0.67 8.53
N ALA A 147 -11.73 1.43 7.55
CA ALA A 147 -12.49 0.88 6.44
C ALA A 147 -11.61 0.06 5.49
N GLU A 148 -10.35 0.45 5.27
CA GLU A 148 -9.51 -0.11 4.22
C GLU A 148 -8.26 -0.74 4.80
N THR A 149 -7.39 0.05 5.45
CA THR A 149 -6.05 -0.40 5.86
C THR A 149 -6.13 -1.62 6.78
N LEU A 150 -6.92 -1.55 7.85
CA LEU A 150 -7.12 -2.69 8.76
C LEU A 150 -7.92 -3.84 8.12
N LYS A 151 -8.86 -3.55 7.23
CA LYS A 151 -9.63 -4.58 6.50
C LYS A 151 -8.70 -5.38 5.59
N TYR A 152 -7.86 -4.72 4.80
CA TYR A 152 -6.92 -5.42 3.93
C TYR A 152 -5.83 -6.13 4.72
N PHE A 153 -5.36 -5.61 5.86
CA PHE A 153 -4.51 -6.40 6.75
C PHE A 153 -5.21 -7.66 7.25
N TYR A 154 -6.46 -7.55 7.71
CA TYR A 154 -7.23 -8.72 8.14
C TYR A 154 -7.35 -9.74 7.00
N LEU A 155 -7.76 -9.31 5.80
CA LEU A 155 -7.93 -10.20 4.65
C LEU A 155 -6.62 -10.78 4.12
N LEU A 156 -5.52 -10.06 4.26
CA LEU A 156 -4.17 -10.53 3.90
C LEU A 156 -3.71 -11.66 4.82
N PHE A 157 -4.14 -11.69 6.08
CA PHE A 157 -3.77 -12.73 7.05
C PHE A 157 -4.88 -13.76 7.32
N GLU A 158 -6.04 -13.62 6.68
CA GLU A 158 -7.12 -14.61 6.74
C GLU A 158 -6.67 -15.91 6.04
N ASP A 159 -6.84 -17.03 6.74
CA ASP A 159 -6.43 -18.36 6.24
C ASP A 159 -7.32 -18.84 5.09
N SER A 160 -8.61 -18.46 5.13
CA SER A 160 -9.57 -18.85 4.09
C SER A 160 -9.55 -17.91 2.89
N ILE A 161 -9.01 -18.39 1.77
CA ILE A 161 -9.07 -17.68 0.48
C ILE A 161 -10.50 -17.50 -0.06
N ASP A 162 -11.47 -18.25 0.48
CA ASP A 162 -12.87 -18.17 0.09
C ASP A 162 -13.63 -17.04 0.82
N TYR A 163 -13.07 -16.53 1.92
CA TYR A 163 -13.65 -15.41 2.65
C TYR A 163 -13.55 -14.13 1.80
N LEU A 164 -14.71 -13.53 1.47
CA LEU A 164 -14.82 -12.44 0.48
C LEU A 164 -14.10 -12.77 -0.84
N SER A 165 -14.38 -13.96 -1.40
CA SER A 165 -13.83 -14.41 -2.68
C SER A 165 -13.98 -13.37 -3.80
N LEU A 166 -12.91 -13.19 -4.58
CA LEU A 166 -12.83 -12.29 -5.73
C LEU A 166 -13.77 -12.71 -6.89
N ASP A 167 -14.27 -13.94 -6.88
CA ASP A 167 -15.27 -14.42 -7.87
C ASP A 167 -16.69 -13.97 -7.52
N LYS A 168 -16.92 -13.54 -6.27
CA LYS A 168 -18.25 -13.20 -5.74
C LYS A 168 -18.39 -11.73 -5.38
N TYR A 169 -17.29 -11.06 -5.08
CA TYR A 169 -17.28 -9.67 -4.62
C TYR A 169 -16.28 -8.83 -5.39
N VAL A 170 -16.65 -7.58 -5.62
CA VAL A 170 -15.75 -6.50 -6.05
C VAL A 170 -15.70 -5.45 -4.95
N PHE A 171 -14.52 -4.96 -4.61
CA PHE A 171 -14.37 -3.88 -3.64
C PHE A 171 -14.53 -2.55 -4.36
N ASN A 172 -15.30 -1.62 -3.79
CA ASN A 172 -15.24 -0.23 -4.23
C ASN A 172 -13.91 0.42 -3.78
N THR A 173 -13.67 1.66 -4.21
CA THR A 173 -12.42 2.38 -3.92
C THR A 173 -12.21 2.78 -2.45
N GLU A 174 -13.12 2.40 -1.55
CA GLU A 174 -13.00 2.63 -0.10
C GLU A 174 -13.10 1.28 0.66
N GLY A 175 -12.65 0.20 0.01
CA GLY A 175 -12.60 -1.15 0.58
C GLY A 175 -13.96 -1.79 0.89
N HIS A 176 -15.09 -1.28 0.40
CA HIS A 176 -16.40 -1.90 0.64
C HIS A 176 -16.71 -2.96 -0.41
N ALA A 177 -16.86 -4.21 0.03
CA ALA A 177 -17.22 -5.33 -0.84
C ALA A 177 -18.68 -5.24 -1.29
N LEU A 178 -18.90 -5.30 -2.60
CA LEU A 178 -20.19 -5.35 -3.27
C LEU A 178 -20.31 -6.66 -4.05
N PRO A 179 -21.49 -7.30 -4.08
CA PRO A 179 -21.66 -8.55 -4.82
C PRO A 179 -21.54 -8.32 -6.32
N ILE A 180 -20.84 -9.23 -7.01
CA ILE A 180 -20.82 -9.30 -8.47
C ILE A 180 -22.20 -9.77 -8.94
N TYR A 181 -22.75 -9.12 -9.96
CA TYR A 181 -24.03 -9.57 -10.55
C TYR A 181 -23.78 -10.78 -11.45
N SER A 182 -24.33 -11.93 -11.07
CA SER A 182 -24.41 -13.10 -11.94
C SER A 182 -25.32 -12.78 -13.13
N GLN A 183 -24.80 -12.92 -14.34
CA GLN A 183 -25.62 -12.90 -15.57
C GLN A 183 -26.55 -14.10 -15.62
#